data_AF-A0A0Q5ZYF1-F1
#
_entry.id   AF-A0A0Q5ZYF1-F1
#
_cell.length_a   1.000
_cell.length_b   1.000
_cell.length_c   1.000
_cell.angle_alpha   90.00
_cell.angle_beta   90.00
_cell.angle_gamma   90.00
#
_symmetry.space_group_name_H-M   'P 1'
#
loop_
_entity.id
_entity.type
_entity.pdbx_description
1 polymer ?
#
loop_
_entity_poly.entity_id
_entity_poly.type
_entity_poly.pdbx_seq_one_letter_code
_entity_poly.pdbx_strand_id
1 'polypeptide(L)'
;MNIKITQKQLIIANIIVFVVSAIFLEYSKLFRINQEKHWIYSFGHNWWFMIGIPSAFWGSLILGSYSLWKVKIDKFLYFTFSIIPFILFIIFISI
;
A
#
# COMPACT_ATOMS: atom_id res chain seq x y z
N MET A 1 -13.53 21.41 13.10
CA MET A 1 -13.79 19.98 13.37
C MET A 1 -12.45 19.29 13.59
N ASN A 2 -12.15 18.81 14.81
CA ASN A 2 -10.89 18.12 15.10
C ASN A 2 -11.02 16.63 14.76
N ILE A 3 -10.56 16.24 13.57
CA ILE A 3 -10.52 14.82 13.16
C ILE A 3 -9.38 14.14 13.93
N LYS A 4 -9.71 13.22 14.83
CA LYS A 4 -8.72 12.37 15.51
C LYS A 4 -8.46 11.12 14.67
N ILE A 5 -7.35 11.11 13.93
CA ILE A 5 -6.91 9.94 13.16
C ILE A 5 -6.15 9.00 14.09
N THR A 6 -6.62 7.75 14.18
CA THR A 6 -5.97 6.71 14.98
C THR A 6 -4.93 5.94 14.17
N GLN A 7 -3.93 5.38 14.85
CA GLN A 7 -2.91 4.54 14.21
C GLN A 7 -3.52 3.32 13.52
N LYS A 8 -4.58 2.73 14.09
CA LYS A 8 -5.33 1.63 13.47
C LYS A 8 -5.90 2.04 12.11
N GLN A 9 -6.49 3.24 12.02
CA GLN A 9 -7.02 3.75 10.75
C GLN A 9 -5.91 3.97 9.72
N LEU A 10 -4.74 4.45 10.13
CA LEU A 10 -3.60 4.62 9.22
C LEU A 10 -3.07 3.29 8.69
N ILE A 11 -2.97 2.26 9.53
CA ILE A 11 -2.56 0.91 9.12
C ILE A 11 -3.56 0.34 8.10
N ILE A 12 -4.86 0.45 8.39
CA ILE A 12 -5.92 -0.01 7.49
C ILE A 12 -5.86 0.76 6.16
N ALA A 13 -5.67 2.08 6.20
CA ALA A 13 -5.55 2.90 5.00
C ALA A 13 -4.34 2.49 4.16
N ASN A 14 -3.19 2.21 4.77
CA ASN A 14 -2.00 1.75 4.06
C ASN A 14 -2.22 0.40 3.35
N ILE A 15 -2.91 -0.54 4.02
CA ILE A 15 -3.31 -1.82 3.41
C ILE A 15 -4.27 -1.60 2.24
N ILE A 16 -5.30 -0.76 2.41
CA ILE A 16 -6.29 -0.47 1.36
C ILE A 16 -5.61 0.17 0.15
N VAL A 17 -4.75 1.17 0.35
CA VAL A 17 -4.02 1.84 -0.74
C VAL A 17 -3.19 0.83 -1.52
N PHE A 18 -2.48 -0.08 -0.84
CA PHE A 18 -1.71 -1.12 -1.50
C PHE A 18 -2.59 -2.06 -2.33
N VAL A 19 -3.66 -2.61 -1.74
CA VAL A 19 -4.55 -3.57 -2.42
C VAL A 19 -5.24 -2.92 -3.62
N VAL A 20 -5.78 -1.71 -3.47
CA VAL A 20 -6.43 -0.98 -4.58
C VAL A 20 -5.43 -0.70 -5.68
N SER A 21 -4.20 -0.28 -5.33
CA SER A 21 -3.16 -0.02 -6.33
C SER A 21 -2.76 -1.30 -7.08
N ALA A 22 -2.70 -2.44 -6.39
CA ALA A 22 -2.36 -3.73 -7.00
C ALA A 22 -3.47 -4.21 -7.94
N ILE A 23 -4.73 -4.15 -7.51
CA ILE A 23 -5.89 -4.48 -8.37
C ILE A 23 -5.90 -3.57 -9.60
N PHE A 24 -5.67 -2.27 -9.41
CA PHE A 24 -5.66 -1.32 -10.51
C PHE A 24 -4.53 -1.60 -11.51
N LEU A 25 -3.33 -1.95 -11.02
CA LEU A 25 -2.24 -2.39 -11.88
C LEU A 25 -2.63 -3.61 -12.71
N GLU A 26 -3.12 -4.67 -12.08
CA GLU A 26 -3.52 -5.91 -12.79
C GLU A 26 -4.62 -5.67 -13.81
N TYR A 27 -5.64 -4.90 -13.43
CA TYR A 27 -6.70 -4.50 -14.36
C TYR A 27 -6.15 -3.71 -15.56
N SER A 28 -5.19 -2.80 -15.32
CA SER A 28 -4.60 -1.97 -16.37
C SER A 28 -3.86 -2.79 -17.43
N LYS A 29 -3.31 -3.97 -17.09
CA LYS A 29 -2.59 -4.87 -18.00
C LYS A 29 -3.46 -5.36 -19.16
N LEU A 30 -4.78 -5.45 -18.98
CA LEU A 30 -5.73 -5.84 -20.03
C LEU A 30 -5.72 -4.85 -21.21
N PHE A 31 -5.33 -3.59 -20.98
CA PHE A 31 -5.31 -2.55 -21.99
C PHE A 31 -3.91 -2.32 -22.59
N ARG A 32 -2.92 -3.16 -22.24
CA ARG A 32 -1.52 -3.00 -22.68
C ARG A 32 -1.38 -2.91 -24.21
N ILE A 33 -2.11 -3.75 -24.94
CA ILE A 33 -2.01 -3.85 -26.41
C ILE A 33 -3.05 -2.95 -27.12
N ASN A 34 -4.08 -2.49 -26.41
CA ASN A 34 -5.15 -1.67 -26.98
C ASN A 34 -4.66 -0.23 -27.18
N GLN A 35 -4.41 0.20 -28.42
CA GLN A 35 -3.86 1.54 -28.70
C GLN A 35 -4.78 2.69 -28.24
N GLU A 36 -6.10 2.53 -28.31
CA GLU A 36 -7.05 3.56 -27.86
C GLU A 36 -7.11 3.68 -26.34
N LYS A 37 -6.89 2.57 -25.63
CA LYS A 37 -6.99 2.48 -24.16
C LYS A 37 -5.65 2.29 -23.48
N HIS A 38 -4.54 2.40 -24.21
CA HIS A 38 -3.19 2.20 -23.68
C HIS A 38 -2.86 3.20 -22.56
N TRP A 39 -3.49 4.37 -22.59
CA TRP A 39 -3.37 5.36 -21.51
C TRP A 39 -3.80 4.79 -20.14
N ILE A 40 -4.76 3.86 -20.09
CA ILE A 40 -5.18 3.18 -18.84
C ILE A 40 -4.03 2.32 -18.30
N TYR A 41 -3.36 1.58 -19.19
CA TYR A 41 -2.18 0.79 -18.84
C TYR A 41 -1.05 1.67 -18.29
N SER A 42 -0.73 2.76 -19.01
CA SER A 42 0.31 3.71 -18.59
C SER A 42 -0.01 4.36 -17.25
N PHE A 43 -1.25 4.80 -17.06
CA PHE A 43 -1.70 5.40 -15.81
C PHE A 43 -1.68 4.40 -14.64
N GLY A 44 -2.13 3.16 -14.85
CA GLY A 44 -2.08 2.10 -13.83
C GLY A 44 -0.65 1.75 -13.40
N HIS A 45 0.28 1.66 -14.35
CA HIS A 45 1.69 1.44 -14.04
C HIS A 45 2.31 2.63 -13.31
N ASN A 46 2.06 3.86 -13.76
CA ASN A 46 2.57 5.05 -13.08
C ASN A 46 2.00 5.18 -11.67
N TRP A 47 0.70 4.92 -11.47
CA TRP A 47 0.07 4.89 -10.16
C TRP A 47 0.75 3.87 -9.24
N TRP A 48 1.00 2.67 -9.73
CA TRP A 48 1.68 1.63 -8.97
C TRP A 48 3.08 2.07 -8.53
N PHE A 49 3.91 2.57 -9.46
CA PHE A 49 5.28 2.96 -9.15
C PHE A 49 5.38 4.22 -8.30
N MET A 50 4.50 5.20 -8.50
CA MET A 50 4.57 6.49 -7.79
C MET A 50 3.82 6.49 -6.46
N ILE A 51 2.81 5.64 -6.30
CA ILE A 51 1.92 5.66 -5.12
C ILE A 51 1.88 4.31 -4.44
N GLY A 52 1.53 3.24 -5.16
CA GLY A 52 1.37 1.89 -4.60
C GLY A 52 2.62 1.39 -3.89
N ILE A 53 3.75 1.38 -4.59
CA ILE A 53 5.04 0.92 -4.05
C ILE A 53 5.55 1.81 -2.91
N PRO A 54 5.66 3.15 -3.08
CA PRO A 54 6.20 4.00 -2.03
C PRO A 54 5.34 3.99 -0.76
N SER A 55 4.01 3.92 -0.90
CA SER A 55 3.12 3.82 0.26
C SER A 55 3.29 2.50 1.01
N ALA A 56 3.34 1.36 0.30
CA ALA A 56 3.57 0.07 0.93
C ALA A 56 4.93 0.00 1.62
N PHE A 57 5.98 0.56 1.01
CA PHE A 57 7.32 0.57 1.61
C PHE A 57 7.41 1.53 2.80
N TRP A 58 7.26 2.83 2.55
CA TRP A 58 7.47 3.85 3.57
C TRP A 58 6.37 3.87 4.62
N GLY A 59 5.12 3.67 4.21
CA GLY A 59 3.98 3.59 5.13
C GLY A 59 4.14 2.44 6.12
N SER A 60 4.56 1.25 5.65
CA SER A 60 4.81 0.12 6.54
C SER A 60 5.99 0.35 7.48
N LEU A 61 7.10 0.92 6.99
CA LEU A 61 8.27 1.23 7.83
C LEU A 61 7.94 2.25 8.92
N ILE A 62 7.27 3.35 8.55
CA ILE A 62 6.90 4.42 9.49
C ILE A 62 5.90 3.89 10.52
N LEU A 63 4.82 3.24 10.07
CA LEU A 63 3.78 2.73 10.97
C LEU A 63 4.29 1.59 11.85
N GLY A 64 5.13 0.71 11.32
CA GLY A 64 5.79 -0.35 12.08
C GLY A 64 6.69 0.22 13.17
N SER A 65 7.61 1.12 12.81
CA SER A 65 8.52 1.77 13.77
C SER A 65 7.74 2.53 14.85
N TYR A 66 6.70 3.27 14.45
CA TYR A 66 5.84 4.01 15.37
C TYR A 66 5.05 3.09 16.31
N SER A 67 4.60 1.91 15.81
CA SER A 67 3.97 0.87 16.63
C SER A 67 4.90 0.38 17.73
N LEU A 68 6.17 0.11 17.41
CA LEU A 68 7.14 -0.38 18.39
C LEU A 68 7.50 0.67 19.44
N TRP A 69 7.51 1.94 19.07
CA TRP A 69 7.89 3.04 19.96
C TRP A 69 6.75 3.48 20.88
N LYS A 70 5.54 3.74 20.33
CA LYS A 70 4.50 4.48 21.07
C LYS A 70 3.37 3.61 21.60
N VAL A 71 3.12 2.45 20.99
CA VAL A 71 2.03 1.56 21.41
C VAL A 71 2.47 0.74 22.61
N LYS A 72 1.72 0.83 23.72
CA LYS A 72 2.02 0.10 24.96
C LYS A 72 1.34 -1.28 25.02
N ILE A 73 0.11 -1.38 24.51
CA ILE A 73 -0.73 -2.58 24.55
C ILE A 73 -0.85 -3.11 23.11
N ASP A 74 -0.69 -4.42 22.91
CA ASP A 74 -0.76 -5.08 21.59
C ASP A 74 0.25 -4.55 20.55
N LYS A 75 1.39 -4.01 21.01
CA LYS A 75 2.42 -3.41 20.14
C LYS A 75 2.84 -4.30 18.97
N PHE A 76 2.95 -5.62 19.23
CA PHE A 76 3.36 -6.59 18.22
C PHE A 76 2.27 -6.84 17.20
N LEU A 77 1.00 -6.83 17.61
CA LEU A 77 -0.13 -6.93 16.69
C LEU A 77 -0.13 -5.75 15.70
N TYR A 78 -0.02 -4.53 16.22
CA TYR A 78 0.04 -3.31 15.42
C TYR A 78 1.26 -3.32 14.48
N PHE A 79 2.41 -3.75 14.97
CA PHE A 79 3.61 -3.91 14.16
C PHE A 79 3.39 -4.90 13.02
N THR A 80 2.92 -6.12 13.31
CA THR A 80 2.68 -7.15 12.29
C THR A 80 1.73 -6.65 11.20
N PHE A 81 0.59 -6.06 11.57
CA PHE A 81 -0.35 -5.50 10.59
C PHE A 81 0.25 -4.34 9.77
N SER A 82 1.12 -3.53 10.37
CA SER A 82 1.79 -2.43 9.67
C SER A 82 2.70 -2.94 8.55
N ILE A 83 3.31 -4.12 8.69
CA ILE A 83 4.30 -4.66 7.73
C ILE A 83 3.63 -5.52 6.64
N ILE A 84 2.34 -5.87 6.77
CA ILE A 84 1.63 -6.69 5.76
C ILE A 84 1.78 -6.12 4.34
N PRO A 85 1.55 -4.82 4.07
CA PRO A 85 1.74 -4.26 2.73
C PRO A 85 3.17 -4.43 2.22
N PHE A 86 4.17 -4.28 3.08
CA PHE A 86 5.57 -4.48 2.74
C PHE A 86 5.90 -5.94 2.39
N ILE A 87 5.39 -6.91 3.16
CA ILE A 87 5.56 -8.34 2.84
C ILE A 87 4.92 -8.67 1.50
N LEU A 88 3.67 -8.22 1.30
CA LEU A 88 2.97 -8.45 0.03
C LEU A 88 3.68 -7.76 -1.14
N PHE A 89 4.23 -6.57 -0.93
CA PHE A 89 5.05 -5.88 -1.93
C PHE A 89 6.27 -6.70 -2.33
N ILE A 90 7.03 -7.25 -1.37
CA ILE A 90 8.19 -8.10 -1.66
C ILE A 90 7.76 -9.32 -2.48
N ILE A 91 6.67 -10.00 -2.07
CA ILE A 91 6.14 -11.15 -2.81
C ILE A 91 5.79 -10.74 -4.25
N PHE A 92 5.09 -9.63 -4.42
CA PHE A 92 4.62 -9.16 -5.71
C PHE A 92 5.75 -8.77 -6.68
N ILE A 93 6.89 -8.28 -6.18
CA ILE A 93 8.04 -7.95 -7.02
C ILE A 93 8.95 -9.15 -7.31
N SER A 94 8.81 -10.22 -6.53
CA SER A 94 9.64 -11.43 -6.65
C SER A 94 9.02 -12.50 -7.57
N ILE A 95 7.77 -12.31 -7.98
CA ILE A 95 7.02 -13.17 -8.92
C ILE A 95 7.08 -12.53 -10.31
#